data_AF-A0A7C5W708-F1
#
_entry.id   AF-A0A7C5W708-F1
#
_cell.length_a   1.000
_cell.length_b   1.000
_cell.length_c   1.000
_cell.angle_alpha   90.00
_cell.angle_beta   90.00
_cell.angle_gamma   90.00
#
_symmetry.space_group_name_H-M   'P 1'
#
loop_
_entity.id
_entity.type
_entity.pdbx_description
1 polymer ?
#
loop_
_entity_poly.entity_id
_entity_poly.type
_entity_poly.pdbx_seq_one_letter_code
_entity_poly.pdbx_strand_id
1 'polypeptide(L)'
;MTNLGPNSEGHPEYETIVDGTVTLHNEVGVISWQAERLRTWIEGYDTPVWFDDVFLITGSGSHSHSNGGGFTRTILEPLRRELSCHHYVSGVVQTVPENRPIRTLDYGDGTCDNIATLIIGNQTYIIRLP
;
A
#
# COMPACT_ATOMS: atom_id res chain seq x y z
N MET A 1 -11.31 -10.63 -0.66
CA MET A 1 -11.76 -9.29 -1.11
C MET A 1 -13.27 -9.28 -1.05
N THR A 2 -13.85 -8.26 -0.45
CA THR A 2 -15.29 -8.07 -0.23
C THR A 2 -15.71 -6.77 -0.89
N ASN A 3 -16.79 -6.77 -1.67
CA ASN A 3 -17.40 -5.55 -2.20
C ASN A 3 -18.30 -4.96 -1.11
N LEU A 4 -18.05 -3.72 -0.70
CA LEU A 4 -18.81 -3.02 0.33
C LEU A 4 -19.97 -2.19 -0.24
N GLY A 5 -20.07 -2.08 -1.57
CA GLY A 5 -20.99 -1.17 -2.25
C GLY A 5 -20.42 0.23 -2.39
N PRO A 6 -21.24 1.18 -2.88
CA PRO A 6 -20.83 2.57 -3.00
C PRO A 6 -20.77 3.26 -1.63
N ASN A 7 -19.79 4.14 -1.44
CA ASN A 7 -19.70 5.01 -0.28
C ASN A 7 -20.69 6.20 -0.37
N SER A 8 -20.60 7.15 0.56
CA SER A 8 -21.46 8.33 0.60
C SER A 8 -21.37 9.23 -0.64
N GLU A 9 -20.28 9.16 -1.39
CA GLU A 9 -20.07 9.91 -2.64
C GLU A 9 -20.51 9.10 -3.88
N GLY A 10 -20.96 7.86 -3.70
CA GLY A 10 -21.36 6.98 -4.80
C GLY A 10 -20.22 6.14 -5.38
N HIS A 11 -18.99 6.27 -4.86
CA HIS A 11 -17.83 5.54 -5.35
C HIS A 11 -17.81 4.10 -4.82
N PRO A 12 -17.69 3.07 -5.68
CA PRO A 12 -17.58 1.67 -5.24
C PRO A 12 -16.36 1.41 -4.35
N GLU A 13 -16.57 0.66 -3.27
CA GLU A 13 -15.51 0.30 -2.32
C GLU A 13 -15.30 -1.21 -2.20
N TYR A 14 -14.03 -1.59 -2.13
CA TYR A 14 -13.58 -2.97 -1.99
C TYR A 14 -12.61 -3.11 -0.83
N GLU A 15 -12.94 -3.99 0.10
CA GLU A 15 -12.11 -4.30 1.24
C GLU A 15 -11.35 -5.60 1.03
N THR A 16 -10.10 -5.63 1.45
CA THR A 16 -9.30 -6.84 1.53
C THR A 16 -8.68 -6.93 2.91
N ILE A 17 -9.12 -7.92 3.68
CA ILE A 17 -8.50 -8.32 4.95
C ILE A 17 -7.76 -9.64 4.70
N VAL A 18 -6.53 -9.71 5.18
CA VAL A 18 -5.67 -10.90 5.10
C VAL A 18 -5.13 -11.18 6.48
N ASP A 19 -5.20 -12.44 6.89
CA ASP A 19 -4.44 -13.00 8.01
C ASP A 19 -3.77 -14.27 7.47
N GLY A 20 -2.44 -14.22 7.36
CA GLY A 20 -1.68 -15.22 6.64
C GLY A 20 -0.45 -15.65 7.42
N THR A 21 -0.09 -16.92 7.27
CA THR A 21 1.12 -17.50 7.86
C THR A 21 1.82 -18.44 6.87
N VAL A 22 3.14 -18.49 6.96
CA VAL A 22 3.99 -19.45 6.24
C VAL A 22 4.96 -20.07 7.22
N THR A 23 4.98 -21.40 7.26
CA THR A 23 5.98 -22.17 8.01
C THR A 23 7.18 -22.47 7.10
N LEU A 24 8.37 -22.12 7.57
CA LEU A 24 9.62 -22.39 6.86
C LEU A 24 9.98 -23.88 6.96
N HIS A 25 10.81 -24.35 6.03
CA HIS A 25 11.24 -25.74 5.94
C HIS A 25 11.81 -26.26 7.28
N ASN A 26 11.48 -27.50 7.63
CA ASN A 26 11.81 -28.15 8.92
C ASN A 26 11.28 -27.41 10.17
N GLU A 27 10.22 -26.61 10.05
CA GLU A 27 9.59 -25.89 11.18
C GLU A 27 10.52 -24.90 11.89
N VAL A 28 11.59 -24.47 11.22
CA VAL A 28 12.63 -23.61 11.82
C VAL A 28 12.15 -22.17 12.03
N GLY A 29 10.99 -21.81 11.49
CA GLY A 29 10.33 -20.56 11.81
C GLY A 29 8.99 -20.38 11.13
N VAL A 30 8.25 -19.38 11.58
CA VAL A 30 6.95 -18.95 11.05
C VAL A 30 7.04 -17.48 10.67
N ILE A 31 6.55 -17.16 9.49
CA ILE A 31 6.33 -15.80 9.02
C ILE A 31 4.83 -15.54 9.09
N SER A 32 4.41 -14.48 9.75
CA SER A 32 3.00 -14.10 9.87
C SER A 32 2.78 -12.68 9.37
N TRP A 33 1.61 -12.44 8.79
CA TRP A 33 1.21 -11.10 8.40
C TRP A 33 -0.29 -10.90 8.49
N GLN A 34 -0.66 -9.68 8.85
CA GLN A 34 -2.03 -9.21 8.80
C GLN A 34 -2.07 -7.94 7.98
N ALA A 35 -3.08 -7.78 7.14
CA ALA A 35 -3.25 -6.57 6.37
C ALA A 35 -4.73 -6.27 6.14
N GLU A 36 -5.08 -5.01 6.27
CA GLU A 36 -6.35 -4.45 5.86
C GLU A 36 -6.08 -3.42 4.76
N ARG A 37 -6.88 -3.48 3.70
CA ARG A 37 -6.78 -2.54 2.58
C ARG A 37 -8.17 -2.20 2.07
N LEU A 38 -8.48 -0.91 2.04
CA LEU A 38 -9.66 -0.38 1.37
C LEU A 38 -9.23 0.22 0.02
N ARG A 39 -9.97 -0.12 -1.03
CA ARG A 39 -9.80 0.43 -2.38
C ARG A 39 -11.11 1.09 -2.81
N THR A 40 -11.06 2.39 -3.05
CA THR A 40 -12.20 3.20 -3.53
C THR A 40 -11.99 3.52 -5.00
N TRP A 41 -12.95 3.19 -5.86
CA TRP A 41 -12.91 3.44 -7.31
C TRP A 41 -13.53 4.81 -7.61
N ILE A 42 -12.67 5.81 -7.88
CA ILE A 42 -13.07 7.23 -7.92
C ILE A 42 -13.28 7.77 -9.33
N GLU A 43 -12.71 7.15 -10.36
CA GLU A 43 -12.88 7.53 -11.78
C GLU A 43 -12.91 6.26 -12.64
N GLY A 44 -13.67 6.25 -13.74
CA GLY A 44 -13.74 5.14 -14.71
C GLY A 44 -14.76 4.03 -14.42
N TYR A 45 -15.34 4.01 -13.20
CA TYR A 45 -16.24 2.92 -12.77
C TYR A 45 -17.56 2.81 -13.53
N ASP A 46 -17.92 3.84 -14.31
CA ASP A 46 -19.09 3.90 -15.17
C ASP A 46 -18.76 3.59 -16.65
N THR A 47 -17.49 3.37 -16.98
CA THR A 47 -17.04 3.05 -18.34
C THR A 47 -16.61 1.57 -18.45
N PRO A 48 -16.65 0.99 -19.66
CA PRO A 48 -16.08 -0.34 -19.89
C PRO A 48 -14.56 -0.32 -20.09
N VAL A 49 -13.91 0.85 -20.05
CA VAL A 49 -12.50 1.04 -20.42
C VAL A 49 -11.63 1.08 -19.18
N TRP A 50 -11.16 -0.08 -18.72
CA TRP A 50 -10.33 -0.18 -17.51
C TRP A 50 -9.07 0.71 -17.45
N PHE A 51 -8.60 1.26 -18.58
CA PHE A 51 -7.42 2.12 -18.61
C PHE A 51 -7.68 3.53 -18.04
N ASP A 52 -8.93 3.99 -18.02
CA ASP A 52 -9.31 5.27 -17.42
C ASP A 52 -9.55 5.19 -15.91
N ASP A 53 -9.43 3.99 -15.33
CA ASP A 53 -9.74 3.78 -13.93
C ASP A 53 -8.73 4.41 -12.98
N VAL A 54 -9.27 5.05 -11.95
CA VAL A 54 -8.49 5.59 -10.84
C VAL A 54 -9.01 5.08 -9.51
N PHE A 55 -8.08 4.67 -8.65
CA PHE A 55 -8.36 4.18 -7.33
C PHE A 55 -7.60 4.94 -6.25
N LEU A 56 -8.26 5.16 -5.12
CA LEU A 56 -7.60 5.50 -3.87
C LEU A 56 -7.45 4.25 -3.02
N ILE A 57 -6.29 4.08 -2.41
CA ILE A 57 -5.99 2.93 -1.57
C ILE A 57 -5.56 3.43 -0.20
N THR A 58 -6.23 2.93 0.84
CA THR A 58 -5.87 3.15 2.25
C THR A 58 -5.74 1.80 2.95
N GLY A 59 -5.17 1.83 4.16
CA GLY A 59 -5.05 0.63 4.98
C GLY A 59 -3.73 0.53 5.71
N SER A 60 -3.58 -0.59 6.41
CA SER A 60 -2.44 -0.87 7.25
C SER A 60 -2.14 -2.37 7.28
N GLY A 61 -0.98 -2.73 7.80
CA GLY A 61 -0.63 -4.13 8.00
C GLY A 61 0.58 -4.31 8.89
N SER A 62 0.73 -5.54 9.37
CA SER A 62 1.84 -5.98 10.20
C SER A 62 2.48 -7.22 9.58
N HIS A 63 3.78 -7.36 9.79
CA HIS A 63 4.58 -8.49 9.38
C HIS A 63 5.50 -8.88 10.54
N SER A 64 5.59 -10.16 10.86
CA SER A 64 6.44 -10.66 11.94
C SER A 64 7.06 -12.00 11.57
N HIS A 65 8.20 -12.28 12.21
CA HIS A 65 8.89 -13.56 12.09
C HIS A 65 9.07 -14.17 13.49
N SER A 66 8.91 -15.49 13.61
CA SER A 66 9.02 -16.19 14.89
C SER A 66 10.41 -16.14 15.52
N ASN A 67 11.44 -15.85 14.73
CA ASN A 67 12.82 -15.66 15.19
C ASN A 67 13.15 -14.18 15.49
N GLY A 68 12.15 -13.31 15.53
CA GLY A 68 12.27 -11.89 15.80
C GLY A 68 12.37 -11.03 14.54
N GLY A 69 12.13 -9.74 14.70
CA GLY A 69 11.98 -8.82 13.59
C GLY A 69 10.54 -8.72 13.10
N GLY A 70 10.36 -7.85 12.12
CA GLY A 70 9.07 -7.50 11.59
C GLY A 70 8.98 -6.02 11.29
N PHE A 71 7.81 -5.62 10.81
CA PHE A 71 7.49 -4.22 10.58
C PHE A 71 5.98 -4.03 10.51
N THR A 72 5.53 -2.82 10.80
CA THR A 72 4.20 -2.38 10.39
C THR A 72 4.30 -1.47 9.18
N ARG A 73 3.24 -1.44 8.39
CA ARG A 73 3.04 -0.52 7.28
C ARG A 73 1.71 0.17 7.44
N THR A 74 1.70 1.48 7.22
CA THR A 74 0.48 2.30 7.25
C THR A 74 0.51 3.24 6.07
N ILE A 75 -0.59 3.32 5.32
CA ILE A 75 -0.80 4.37 4.32
C ILE A 75 -1.25 5.61 5.08
N LEU A 76 -0.38 6.62 5.16
CA LEU A 76 -0.65 7.89 5.86
C LEU A 76 -1.51 8.82 5.01
N GLU A 77 -1.22 8.85 3.72
CA GLU A 77 -2.01 9.59 2.72
C GLU A 77 -2.44 8.59 1.64
N PRO A 78 -3.73 8.58 1.23
CA PRO A 78 -4.25 7.60 0.29
C PRO A 78 -3.38 7.49 -0.97
N LEU A 79 -3.00 6.26 -1.33
CA LEU A 79 -2.26 6.03 -2.56
C LEU A 79 -3.19 6.19 -3.76
N ARG A 80 -2.82 7.08 -4.69
CA ARG A 80 -3.55 7.24 -5.95
C ARG A 80 -2.98 6.30 -7.01
N ARG A 81 -3.82 5.36 -7.46
CA ARG A 81 -3.51 4.39 -8.50
C ARG A 81 -4.32 4.67 -9.75
N GLU A 82 -3.66 5.21 -10.76
CA GLU A 82 -4.20 5.35 -12.11
C GLU A 82 -3.79 4.11 -12.91
N LEU A 83 -4.75 3.41 -13.53
CA LEU A 83 -4.43 2.21 -14.33
C LEU A 83 -3.71 2.56 -15.64
N SER A 84 -3.76 3.82 -16.04
CA SER A 84 -2.97 4.39 -17.13
C SER A 84 -1.48 4.54 -16.81
N CYS A 85 -1.11 4.54 -15.52
CA CYS A 85 0.25 4.73 -15.04
C CYS A 85 0.86 3.43 -14.50
N HIS A 86 2.17 3.23 -14.68
CA HIS A 86 2.83 2.04 -14.13
C HIS A 86 2.99 2.09 -12.61
N HIS A 87 3.25 3.27 -12.04
CA HIS A 87 3.46 3.48 -10.61
C HIS A 87 2.24 4.13 -9.91
N TYR A 88 2.28 4.24 -8.58
CA TYR A 88 1.39 5.17 -7.89
C TYR A 88 1.86 6.58 -8.19
N VAL A 89 0.92 7.50 -8.42
CA VAL A 89 1.23 8.88 -8.81
C VAL A 89 1.31 9.81 -7.61
N SER A 90 0.71 9.42 -6.47
CA SER A 90 0.78 10.18 -5.22
C SER A 90 0.42 9.31 -4.00
N GLY A 91 0.64 9.87 -2.81
CA GLY A 91 0.34 9.29 -1.51
C GLY A 91 1.59 8.86 -0.75
N VAL A 92 1.40 8.52 0.53
CA VAL A 92 2.51 8.35 1.48
C VAL A 92 2.35 7.06 2.28
N VAL A 93 3.38 6.23 2.27
CA VAL A 93 3.45 4.98 3.06
C VAL A 93 4.53 5.10 4.11
N GLN A 94 4.15 4.86 5.37
CA GLN A 94 5.10 4.68 6.45
C GLN A 94 5.34 3.19 6.69
N THR A 95 6.61 2.83 6.87
CA THR A 95 7.04 1.52 7.35
C THR A 95 7.80 1.71 8.66
N VAL A 96 7.38 1.02 9.71
CA VAL A 96 8.02 1.03 11.03
C VAL A 96 8.62 -0.35 11.28
N PRO A 97 9.91 -0.57 10.99
CA PRO A 97 10.56 -1.84 11.25
C PRO A 97 10.97 -1.95 12.72
N GLU A 98 10.99 -3.17 13.24
CA GLU A 98 11.46 -3.42 14.60
C GLU A 98 12.95 -3.04 14.74
N ASN A 99 13.28 -2.26 15.78
CA ASN A 99 14.65 -1.86 16.12
C ASN A 99 15.43 -1.15 14.99
N ARG A 100 14.73 -0.50 14.04
CA ARG A 100 15.33 0.27 12.94
C ARG A 100 14.60 1.62 12.76
N PRO A 101 15.24 2.62 12.13
CA PRO A 101 14.58 3.89 11.85
C PRO A 101 13.31 3.72 11.00
N ILE A 102 12.31 4.56 11.29
CA ILE A 102 11.09 4.69 10.50
C ILE A 102 11.46 5.10 9.07
N ARG A 103 10.72 4.55 8.12
CA ARG A 103 10.86 4.85 6.69
C ARG A 103 9.55 5.39 6.16
N THR A 104 9.60 6.47 5.42
CA THR A 104 8.44 7.03 4.72
C THR A 104 8.74 7.07 3.23
N LEU A 105 7.83 6.56 2.42
CA LEU A 105 7.90 6.61 0.96
C LEU A 105 6.75 7.47 0.46
N ASP A 106 7.10 8.59 -0.16
CA ASP A 106 6.20 9.54 -0.79
C ASP A 106 6.30 9.38 -2.31
N TYR A 107 5.16 9.11 -2.95
CA TYR A 107 5.07 8.85 -4.40
C TYR A 107 4.97 10.12 -5.26
N GLY A 108 4.92 11.31 -4.65
CA GLY A 108 4.90 12.58 -5.38
C GLY A 108 3.52 13.21 -5.49
N ASP A 109 3.38 14.10 -6.47
CA ASP A 109 2.32 15.11 -6.55
C ASP A 109 1.17 14.78 -7.50
N GLY A 110 1.17 13.59 -8.11
CA GLY A 110 0.23 13.18 -9.15
C GLY A 110 0.86 13.06 -10.53
N THR A 111 2.13 13.44 -10.71
CA THR A 111 2.85 13.22 -11.96
C THR A 111 3.07 11.72 -12.20
N CYS A 112 2.68 11.20 -13.38
CA CYS A 112 3.01 9.84 -13.77
C CYS A 112 4.48 9.73 -14.21
N ASP A 113 5.36 9.52 -13.24
CA ASP A 113 6.76 9.19 -13.44
C ASP A 113 7.18 8.00 -12.55
N ASN A 114 8.48 7.70 -12.50
CA ASN A 114 9.04 6.65 -11.65
C ASN A 114 9.87 7.21 -10.50
N ILE A 115 9.60 8.43 -10.05
CA ILE A 115 10.35 9.12 -9.00
C ILE A 115 9.56 9.04 -7.70
N ALA A 116 10.25 8.76 -6.60
CA ALA A 116 9.67 8.82 -5.26
C ALA A 116 10.67 9.38 -4.26
N THR A 117 10.16 9.95 -3.17
CA THR A 117 10.98 10.46 -2.06
C THR A 117 10.96 9.45 -0.92
N LEU A 118 12.12 8.87 -0.60
CA LEU A 118 12.32 7.96 0.51
C LEU A 118 13.00 8.71 1.66
N ILE A 119 12.35 8.73 2.82
CA ILE A 119 12.90 9.29 4.06
C ILE A 119 13.22 8.14 5.00
N ILE A 120 14.45 8.08 5.53
CA ILE A 120 14.87 7.10 6.55
C ILE A 120 15.46 7.87 7.73
N GLY A 121 14.73 7.90 8.85
CA GLY A 121 15.08 8.79 9.96
C GLY A 121 15.14 10.25 9.50
N ASN A 122 16.33 10.86 9.56
CA ASN A 122 16.55 12.26 9.14
C ASN A 122 17.16 12.41 7.75
N GLN A 123 17.31 11.32 6.99
CA GLN A 123 17.91 11.34 5.66
C GLN A 123 16.84 11.21 4.59
N THR A 124 16.96 12.02 3.54
CA THR A 124 16.04 12.04 2.39
C THR A 124 16.78 11.60 1.13
N TYR A 125 16.14 10.71 0.38
CA TYR A 125 16.65 10.12 -0.85
C TYR A 125 15.61 10.24 -1.95
N ILE A 126 16.00 10.76 -3.10
CA ILE A 126 15.19 10.67 -4.32
C ILE A 126 15.56 9.35 -4.99
N ILE A 127 14.59 8.47 -5.16
CA ILE A 127 14.78 7.14 -5.74
C ILE A 127 14.01 7.00 -7.05
N ARG A 128 14.46 6.04 -7.88
CA ARG A 128 13.70 5.58 -9.04
C ARG A 128 13.05 4.24 -8.73
N LEU A 129 11.76 4.15 -8.99
CA LEU A 129 10.98 2.91 -8.89
C LEU A 129 11.39 1.97 -10.04
N PRO A 130 11.39 0.64 -9.78
CA PRO A 130 11.86 -0.37 -10.73
C PRO A 130 10.94 -0.55 -11.93
#